data_AF-C2BG17-F1
#
_entry.id   AF-C2BG17-F1
#
_cell.length_a   1.000
_cell.length_b   1.000
_cell.length_c   1.000
_cell.angle_alpha   90.00
_cell.angle_beta   90.00
_cell.angle_gamma   90.00
#
_symmetry.space_group_name_H-M   'P 1'
#
loop_
_entity.id
_entity.type
_entity.pdbx_description
1 polymer ?
#
loop_
_entity_poly.entity_id
_entity_poly.type
_entity_poly.pdbx_seq_one_letter_code
_entity_poly.pdbx_strand_id
1 'polypeptide(L)'
;MNDLHEQIKIGKVSSVDVKKRTARVIFEDKEDMVSAELKVLINQPLIKISKKDNGGNWDGVGAYNSEPRNLGGDSYKKELPDTVKLKKVITYQGEPHTHELNVEIHPWLPYVGQFVLCAFPSIGAGDGFILGGF
;
A
#
# COMPACT_ATOMS: atom_id res chain seq x y z
N MET A 1 15.61 -23.74 -21.33
CA MET A 1 14.19 -23.38 -21.20
C MET A 1 14.01 -23.09 -19.72
N ASN A 2 13.77 -21.83 -19.33
CA ASN A 2 13.63 -21.50 -17.92
C ASN A 2 12.26 -21.99 -17.46
N ASP A 3 12.24 -22.79 -16.40
CA ASP A 3 11.03 -23.38 -15.87
C ASP A 3 10.19 -22.30 -15.18
N LEU A 4 8.93 -22.17 -15.59
CA LEU A 4 7.99 -21.21 -15.01
C LEU A 4 7.79 -21.47 -13.51
N HIS A 5 7.92 -22.72 -13.07
CA HIS A 5 7.85 -23.12 -11.66
C HIS A 5 9.01 -22.57 -10.81
N GLU A 6 10.13 -22.20 -11.43
CA GLU A 6 11.24 -21.55 -10.74
C GLU A 6 11.11 -20.02 -10.72
N GLN A 7 10.37 -19.44 -11.67
CA GLN A 7 10.16 -18.00 -11.76
C GLN A 7 9.00 -17.52 -10.89
N ILE A 8 7.92 -18.29 -10.79
CA ILE A 8 6.73 -17.91 -10.03
C ILE A 8 6.53 -18.91 -8.90
N LYS A 9 6.55 -18.43 -7.67
CA LYS A 9 6.43 -19.25 -6.47
C LYS A 9 5.39 -18.72 -5.50
N ILE A 10 4.77 -19.63 -4.76
CA ILE A 10 3.91 -19.29 -3.63
C ILE A 10 4.65 -19.74 -2.37
N GLY A 11 4.63 -18.90 -1.34
CA GLY A 11 5.22 -19.27 -0.06
C GLY A 11 4.63 -18.47 1.08
N LYS A 12 5.04 -18.82 2.30
CA LYS A 12 4.51 -18.25 3.54
C LYS A 12 5.48 -17.24 4.13
N VAL A 13 5.01 -16.05 4.44
CA VAL A 13 5.88 -14.97 4.96
C VAL A 13 6.42 -15.35 6.34
N SER A 14 7.74 -15.30 6.52
CA SER A 14 8.41 -15.59 7.79
C SER A 14 8.79 -14.33 8.56
N SER A 15 9.16 -13.25 7.87
CA SER A 15 9.49 -11.97 8.49
C SER A 15 9.29 -10.79 7.55
N VAL A 16 9.12 -9.60 8.11
CA VAL A 16 8.86 -8.36 7.37
C VAL A 16 9.75 -7.25 7.94
N ASP A 17 10.50 -6.57 7.06
CA ASP A 17 11.22 -5.34 7.38
C ASP A 17 10.45 -4.15 6.82
N VAL A 18 9.77 -3.42 7.71
CA VAL A 18 8.94 -2.27 7.35
C VAL A 18 9.77 -1.10 6.81
N LYS A 19 11.00 -0.91 7.32
CA LYS A 19 11.87 0.22 6.93
C LYS A 19 12.44 0.02 5.53
N LYS A 20 12.86 -1.20 5.21
CA LYS A 20 13.38 -1.56 3.88
C LYS A 20 12.28 -1.94 2.88
N ARG A 21 11.06 -2.17 3.36
CA ARG A 21 9.92 -2.67 2.58
C ARG A 21 10.22 -4.01 1.91
N THR A 22 10.81 -4.92 2.69
CA THR A 22 11.16 -6.28 2.27
C THR A 22 10.50 -7.31 3.17
N ALA A 23 10.37 -8.54 2.69
CA ALA A 23 9.94 -9.68 3.49
C ALA A 23 10.68 -10.95 3.10
N ARG A 24 10.78 -11.88 4.04
CA ARG A 24 11.28 -13.24 3.80
C ARG A 24 10.12 -14.21 3.71
N VAL A 25 10.26 -15.21 2.86
CA VAL A 25 9.22 -16.17 2.52
C VAL A 25 9.78 -17.58 2.63
N ILE A 26 9.02 -18.48 3.25
CA ILE A 26 9.29 -19.91 3.34
C ILE A 26 8.64 -20.57 2.12
N PHE A 27 9.44 -21.31 1.38
CA PHE A 27 9.01 -22.08 0.22
C PHE A 27 8.93 -23.56 0.58
N GLU A 28 7.72 -24.03 0.89
CA GLU A 28 7.46 -25.42 1.29
C GLU A 28 7.80 -26.41 0.14
N ASP A 29 7.76 -25.94 -1.12
CA ASP A 29 8.18 -26.71 -2.30
C ASP A 29 9.70 -26.93 -2.40
N LYS A 30 10.49 -26.31 -1.51
CA LYS A 30 11.95 -26.36 -1.49
C LYS A 30 12.47 -26.65 -0.07
N GLU A 31 11.95 -27.70 0.57
CA GLU A 31 12.39 -28.15 1.91
C GLU A 31 12.34 -27.02 2.96
N ASP A 32 11.27 -26.23 2.95
CA ASP A 32 11.08 -25.05 3.82
C ASP A 32 12.22 -24.01 3.72
N MET A 33 12.87 -23.92 2.55
CA MET A 33 13.92 -22.94 2.30
C MET A 33 13.37 -21.52 2.51
N VAL A 34 14.11 -20.74 3.32
CA VAL A 34 13.82 -19.33 3.56
C VAL A 34 14.49 -18.47 2.51
N SER A 35 13.73 -17.56 1.90
CA SER A 35 14.24 -16.61 0.92
C SER A 35 15.24 -15.60 1.50
N ALA A 36 15.94 -14.91 0.60
CA ALA A 36 16.55 -13.61 0.91
C ALA A 36 15.49 -12.53 1.21
N GLU A 37 15.92 -11.30 1.51
CA GLU A 37 15.01 -10.16 1.66
C GLU A 37 14.37 -9.80 0.30
N LEU A 38 13.16 -10.28 0.05
CA LEU A 38 12.43 -10.01 -1.19
C LEU A 38 11.77 -8.64 -1.12
N LYS A 39 11.89 -7.87 -2.19
CA LYS A 39 11.25 -6.55 -2.29
C LYS A 39 9.74 -6.73 -2.44
N VAL A 40 8.95 -6.09 -1.59
CA VAL A 40 7.50 -6.06 -1.81
C VAL A 40 7.22 -5.08 -2.94
N LEU A 41 6.32 -5.37 -3.88
CA LEU A 41 5.88 -4.39 -4.87
C LEU A 41 4.88 -3.42 -4.26
N ILE A 42 4.97 -2.14 -4.64
CA ILE A 42 4.00 -1.13 -4.23
C ILE A 42 2.83 -1.22 -5.19
N ASN A 43 1.68 -1.70 -4.72
CA ASN A 43 0.41 -1.33 -5.31
C ASN A 43 -0.10 -0.10 -4.56
N GLN A 44 -0.34 0.98 -5.29
CA GLN A 44 -0.87 2.21 -4.74
C GLN A 44 -2.38 2.01 -4.49
N PRO A 45 -2.85 2.15 -3.24
CA PRO A 45 -4.26 2.00 -2.95
C PRO A 45 -5.06 3.14 -3.59
N LEU A 46 -6.24 2.82 -4.13
CA LEU A 46 -7.23 3.84 -4.50
C LEU A 46 -8.05 4.18 -3.25
N ILE A 47 -7.92 5.40 -2.74
CA ILE A 47 -8.74 5.87 -1.64
C ILE A 47 -9.88 6.73 -2.18
N LYS A 48 -11.10 6.47 -1.69
CA LYS A 48 -12.25 7.36 -1.85
C LYS A 48 -12.74 7.73 -0.46
N ILE A 49 -12.71 9.01 -0.13
CA ILE A 49 -13.26 9.53 1.13
C ILE A 49 -14.58 10.23 0.80
N SER A 50 -15.69 9.73 1.32
CA SER A 50 -16.99 10.41 1.23
C SER A 50 -17.50 10.69 2.63
N LYS A 51 -17.71 11.97 2.97
CA LYS A 51 -18.36 12.38 4.22
C LYS A 51 -19.66 13.12 3.89
N LYS A 52 -20.76 12.68 4.49
CA LYS A 52 -22.06 13.36 4.40
C LYS A 52 -22.41 13.90 5.78
N ASP A 53 -22.77 15.16 5.86
CA ASP A 53 -23.22 15.79 7.11
C ASP A 53 -24.41 16.72 6.80
N ASN A 54 -25.57 16.40 7.38
CA ASN A 54 -26.82 17.16 7.36
C ASN A 54 -27.14 17.93 6.05
N GLY A 55 -27.05 17.26 4.89
CA GLY A 55 -27.36 17.84 3.57
C GLY A 55 -26.22 18.61 2.89
N GLY A 56 -25.12 18.87 3.60
CA GLY A 56 -23.86 19.30 3.00
C GLY A 56 -23.07 18.10 2.49
N ASN A 57 -22.80 18.04 1.19
CA ASN A 57 -21.79 17.13 0.66
C ASN A 57 -20.41 17.68 1.02
N TRP A 58 -19.57 16.84 1.60
CA TRP A 58 -18.15 17.09 1.73
C TRP A 58 -17.49 16.21 0.72
N ASP A 59 -17.07 16.82 -0.39
CA ASP A 59 -16.25 16.12 -1.36
C ASP A 59 -14.88 15.90 -0.71
N GLY A 60 -14.70 14.70 -0.16
CA GLY A 60 -13.39 14.22 0.25
C GLY A 60 -12.64 13.82 -1.01
N VAL A 61 -11.54 14.50 -1.28
CA VAL A 61 -10.68 14.15 -2.40
C VAL A 61 -10.03 12.80 -2.10
N GLY A 62 -10.21 11.86 -3.02
CA GLY A 62 -9.50 10.59 -3.02
C GLY A 62 -8.11 10.77 -3.62
N ALA A 63 -7.06 10.44 -2.86
CA ALA A 63 -5.68 10.60 -3.31
C ALA A 63 -5.23 9.42 -4.18
N TYR A 64 -4.83 9.72 -5.43
CA TYR A 64 -4.02 8.89 -6.31
C TYR A 64 -3.44 9.76 -7.43
N ASN A 65 -2.16 9.55 -7.79
CA ASN A 65 -1.68 9.19 -9.14
C ASN A 65 -0.21 9.60 -9.35
N SER A 66 0.53 8.87 -10.17
CA SER A 66 1.92 9.19 -10.57
C SER A 66 2.05 10.48 -11.38
N GLU A 67 0.94 11.15 -11.69
CA GLU A 67 0.82 12.41 -12.42
C GLU A 67 -0.32 13.27 -11.83
N PRO A 68 -0.18 14.61 -11.79
CA PRO A 68 -1.20 15.49 -11.25
C PRO A 68 -2.47 15.44 -12.11
N ARG A 69 -3.58 15.00 -11.53
CA ARG A 69 -4.91 15.25 -12.09
C ARG A 69 -5.32 16.61 -11.59
N ASN A 70 -5.56 17.57 -12.50
CA ASN A 70 -5.97 18.95 -12.22
C ASN A 70 -7.29 19.03 -11.42
N LEU A 71 -7.25 18.61 -10.16
CA LEU A 71 -8.31 18.68 -9.17
C LEU A 71 -7.88 19.82 -8.24
N GLY A 72 -8.62 20.93 -8.29
CA GLY A 72 -8.26 22.13 -7.52
C GLY A 72 -8.28 21.83 -6.02
N GLY A 73 -7.17 22.16 -5.34
CA GLY A 73 -7.08 22.17 -3.87
C GLY A 73 -6.14 21.15 -3.24
N ASP A 74 -5.46 20.30 -4.02
CA ASP A 74 -4.73 19.17 -3.45
C ASP A 74 -3.26 19.46 -3.12
N SER A 75 -2.85 19.12 -1.90
CA SER A 75 -1.45 19.01 -1.50
C SER A 75 -1.06 17.53 -1.35
N TYR A 76 -0.26 17.01 -2.28
CA TYR A 76 0.25 15.64 -2.20
C TYR A 76 1.67 15.61 -1.62
N LYS A 77 1.99 14.59 -0.82
CA LYS A 77 3.37 14.27 -0.44
C LYS A 77 3.89 13.14 -1.33
N LYS A 78 5.13 13.24 -1.81
CA LYS A 78 5.82 12.17 -2.54
C LYS A 78 6.45 11.11 -1.60
N GLU A 79 6.02 11.09 -0.34
CA GLU A 79 6.58 10.26 0.73
C GLU A 79 5.48 9.34 1.27
N LEU A 80 5.87 8.13 1.71
CA LEU A 80 4.97 7.20 2.38
C LEU A 80 5.00 7.43 3.91
N PRO A 81 3.87 7.28 4.62
CA PRO A 81 2.51 7.11 4.10
C PRO A 81 1.98 8.37 3.43
N ASP A 82 1.09 8.20 2.46
CA ASP A 82 0.34 9.33 1.92
C ASP A 82 -0.65 9.83 2.99
N THR A 83 -0.86 11.14 3.05
CA THR A 83 -1.71 11.77 4.08
C THR A 83 -2.71 12.71 3.44
N VAL A 84 -3.99 12.44 3.66
CA VAL A 84 -5.09 13.33 3.27
C VAL A 84 -5.58 14.06 4.51
N LYS A 85 -5.42 15.39 4.53
CA LYS A 85 -5.90 16.27 5.58
C LYS A 85 -7.04 17.14 5.05
N LEU A 86 -8.23 16.96 5.61
CA LEU A 86 -9.40 17.78 5.29
C LEU A 86 -9.79 18.59 6.52
N LYS A 87 -9.88 19.91 6.35
CA LYS A 87 -10.30 20.84 7.39
C LYS A 87 -11.41 21.73 6.86
N LYS A 88 -12.49 21.87 7.64
CA LYS A 88 -13.56 22.83 7.35
C LYS A 88 -14.03 23.47 8.65
N VAL A 89 -14.38 24.73 8.55
CA VAL A 89 -15.03 25.49 9.62
C VAL A 89 -16.50 25.62 9.27
N ILE A 90 -17.38 25.25 10.18
CA ILE A 90 -18.83 25.37 10.04
C ILE A 90 -19.34 26.15 11.23
N THR A 91 -20.19 27.14 10.98
CA THR A 91 -20.81 27.90 12.06
C THR A 91 -22.13 27.26 12.46
N TYR A 92 -22.24 26.84 13.71
CA TYR A 92 -23.48 26.33 14.32
C TYR A 92 -23.97 27.33 15.35
N GLN A 93 -25.21 27.79 15.23
CA GLN A 93 -25.83 28.74 16.18
C GLN A 93 -25.01 30.03 16.42
N GLY A 94 -24.26 30.48 15.42
CA GLY A 94 -23.38 31.65 15.53
C GLY A 94 -21.95 31.33 15.97
N GLU A 95 -21.68 30.12 16.47
CA GLU A 95 -20.37 29.69 16.94
C GLU A 95 -19.61 28.86 15.88
N PRO A 96 -18.38 29.25 15.50
CA PRO A 96 -17.58 28.50 14.55
C PRO A 96 -17.03 27.22 15.17
N HIS A 97 -17.35 26.07 14.56
CA HIS A 97 -16.82 24.76 14.91
C HIS A 97 -15.89 24.26 13.81
N THR A 98 -14.70 23.83 14.21
CA THR A 98 -13.72 23.24 13.29
C THR A 98 -13.86 21.73 13.28
N HIS A 99 -14.00 21.16 12.08
CA HIS A 99 -13.95 19.72 11.88
C HIS A 99 -12.71 19.36 11.07
N GLU A 100 -11.94 18.42 11.59
CA GLU A 100 -10.73 17.91 10.95
C GLU A 100 -10.89 16.41 10.70
N LEU A 101 -10.54 15.96 9.50
CA LEU A 101 -10.42 14.56 9.13
C LEU A 101 -8.98 14.32 8.66
N ASN A 102 -8.30 13.42 9.35
CA ASN A 102 -6.96 12.98 9.01
C ASN A 102 -7.04 11.52 8.55
N VAL A 103 -6.61 11.25 7.32
CA VAL A 103 -6.53 9.90 6.76
C VAL A 103 -5.08 9.62 6.38
N GLU A 104 -4.52 8.56 6.95
CA GLU A 104 -3.18 8.06 6.64
C GLU A 104 -3.27 6.78 5.81
N ILE A 105 -2.50 6.73 4.73
CA ILE A 105 -2.58 5.71 3.71
C ILE A 105 -1.22 5.03 3.58
N HIS A 106 -1.18 3.77 3.97
CA HIS A 106 0.00 2.93 3.82
C HIS A 106 -0.19 1.98 2.65
N PRO A 107 0.78 1.87 1.72
CA PRO A 107 0.79 0.79 0.74
C PRO A 107 0.83 -0.56 1.46
N TRP A 108 0.27 -1.57 0.80
CA TRP A 108 0.23 -2.92 1.37
C TRP A 108 1.64 -3.47 1.66
N LEU A 109 1.76 -4.13 2.81
CA LEU A 109 2.86 -4.99 3.22
C LEU A 109 2.22 -6.28 3.77
N PRO A 110 2.81 -7.46 3.50
CA PRO A 110 2.26 -8.70 4.03
C PRO A 110 2.44 -8.80 5.55
N TYR A 111 1.67 -9.69 6.20
CA TYR A 111 1.87 -10.08 7.59
C TYR A 111 2.57 -11.44 7.70
N VAL A 112 3.24 -11.70 8.82
CA VAL A 112 3.89 -12.99 9.09
C VAL A 112 2.85 -14.10 9.07
N GLY A 113 3.11 -15.15 8.30
CA GLY A 113 2.21 -16.28 8.09
C GLY A 113 1.27 -16.13 6.89
N GLN A 114 1.22 -14.99 6.22
CA GLN A 114 0.42 -14.80 5.00
C GLN A 114 1.03 -15.58 3.83
N PHE A 115 0.19 -16.15 2.96
CA PHE A 115 0.65 -16.69 1.68
C PHE A 115 0.84 -15.55 0.68
N VAL A 116 1.96 -15.59 -0.04
CA VAL A 116 2.31 -14.56 -1.03
C VAL A 116 2.79 -15.16 -2.34
N LEU A 117 2.51 -14.44 -3.42
CA LEU A 117 3.04 -14.73 -4.75
C LEU A 117 4.37 -14.00 -4.96
N CYS A 118 5.40 -14.75 -5.29
CA CYS A 118 6.76 -14.28 -5.53
C CYS A 118 7.14 -14.46 -7.00
N ALA A 119 7.84 -13.47 -7.56
CA ALA A 119 8.40 -13.52 -8.90
C ALA A 119 9.92 -13.36 -8.87
N PHE A 120 10.63 -14.26 -9.55
CA PHE A 120 12.07 -14.33 -9.65
C PHE A 120 12.50 -14.12 -11.11
N PRO A 121 13.33 -13.10 -11.39
CA PRO A 121 13.88 -12.89 -12.71
C PRO A 121 14.87 -14.00 -13.08
N SER A 122 14.85 -14.40 -14.34
CA SER A 122 15.70 -15.46 -14.91
C SER A 122 17.21 -15.17 -14.87
N ILE A 123 17.62 -13.96 -14.53
CA ILE A 123 19.01 -13.50 -14.68
C ILE A 123 19.92 -13.91 -13.52
N GLY A 124 19.43 -14.74 -12.58
CA GLY A 124 20.28 -15.46 -11.63
C GLY A 124 20.81 -14.66 -10.45
N ALA A 125 20.21 -13.51 -10.10
CA ALA A 125 20.70 -12.67 -9.01
C ALA A 125 20.17 -13.05 -7.61
N GLY A 126 19.27 -14.04 -7.49
CA GLY A 126 18.63 -14.39 -6.19
C GLY A 126 17.67 -13.32 -5.64
N ASP A 127 17.61 -12.16 -6.28
CA ASP A 127 16.67 -11.08 -5.98
C ASP A 127 15.30 -11.39 -6.58
N GLY A 128 14.26 -11.37 -5.75
CA GLY A 128 12.87 -11.57 -6.17
C GLY A 128 11.94 -10.51 -5.62
N PHE A 129 10.71 -10.51 -6.13
CA PHE A 129 9.67 -9.55 -5.77
C PHE A 129 8.44 -10.26 -5.22
N ILE A 130 7.84 -9.72 -4.17
CA ILE A 130 6.52 -10.13 -3.69
C ILE A 130 5.47 -9.27 -4.38
N LEU A 131 4.56 -9.92 -5.11
CA LEU A 131 3.56 -9.26 -5.94
C LEU A 131 2.26 -8.96 -5.18
N GLY A 132 1.89 -9.84 -4.25
CA GLY A 132 0.61 -9.83 -3.55
C GLY A 132 0.49 -10.99 -2.58
N GLY A 133 -0.52 -10.95 -1.72
CA GLY A 133 -0.82 -12.03 -0.77
C GLY A 133 -2.30 -12.32 -0.67
N PHE A 134 -2.63 -13.51 -0.19
CA PHE A 134 -3.99 -14.04 -0.01
C PHE A 134 -4.07 -14.93 1.24
#